data_AF-A0A820I9F1-F1
#
_entry.id   AF-A0A820I9F1-F1
#
_cell.length_a   1.000
_cell.length_b   1.000
_cell.length_c   1.000
_cell.angle_alpha   90.00
_cell.angle_beta   90.00
_cell.angle_gamma   90.00
#
_symmetry.space_group_name_H-M   'P 1'
#
loop_
_entity.id
_entity.type
_entity.pdbx_description
1 polymer ?
#
loop_
_entity_poly.entity_id
_entity_poly.type
_entity_poly.pdbx_seq_one_letter_code
_entity_poly.pdbx_strand_id
1 'polypeptide(L)'
;MTHNNIVRELKLHSPAGVEPALFTWPNTDQQSTKNDTVFVGGDEIVKTIRLVFEDYPELYQQNLNLSTCDIHSYTNMKELCDKFNKIIDTHIKLNRGTEAFSAHLEQRATAKLFRHILAQVYSRAVTDPDKLRVYEPFSPSVYGETSPDLIDSMLKVINLTEDQTFIDLGSGVGNVVLHVAALANCKHVYGIEY
;
A
#
# COMPACT_ATOMS: atom_id res chain seq x y z
N MET A 1 -13.81 28.01 22.10
CA MET A 1 -14.22 26.61 22.35
C MET A 1 -13.32 25.72 21.51
N THR A 2 -12.31 25.13 22.14
CA THR A 2 -11.40 24.16 21.52
C THR A 2 -12.20 22.94 21.09
N HIS A 3 -12.40 22.75 19.78
CA HIS A 3 -12.92 21.50 19.25
C HIS A 3 -11.88 20.43 19.56
N ASN A 4 -12.16 19.61 20.57
CA ASN A 4 -11.41 18.38 20.82
C ASN A 4 -11.68 17.46 19.62
N ASN A 5 -10.80 17.50 18.62
CA ASN A 5 -10.84 16.53 17.52
C ASN A 5 -10.51 15.16 18.12
N ILE A 6 -11.55 14.36 18.39
CA ILE A 6 -11.38 12.97 18.80
C ILE A 6 -10.76 12.25 17.61
N VAL A 7 -9.47 11.95 17.69
CA VAL A 7 -8.79 11.03 16.77
C VAL A 7 -9.40 9.65 16.99
N ARG A 8 -9.96 9.07 15.94
CA ARG A 8 -10.50 7.71 15.93
C ARG A 8 -9.58 6.81 15.11
N GLU A 9 -9.68 5.51 15.32
CA GLU A 9 -8.89 4.52 14.57
C GLU A 9 -9.81 3.50 13.89
N LEU A 10 -9.49 3.20 12.65
CA LEU A 10 -10.04 2.08 11.88
C LEU A 10 -8.94 1.03 11.71
N LYS A 11 -9.33 -0.25 11.72
CA LYS A 11 -8.42 -1.38 11.66
C LYS A 11 -8.82 -2.33 10.54
N LEU A 12 -7.84 -2.78 9.76
CA LEU A 12 -8.01 -3.88 8.82
C LEU A 12 -7.13 -5.06 9.26
N HIS A 13 -7.75 -6.20 9.54
CA HIS A 13 -7.03 -7.41 9.90
C HIS A 13 -6.26 -7.96 8.69
N SER A 14 -5.06 -8.49 8.95
CA SER A 14 -4.22 -9.04 7.89
C SER A 14 -4.72 -10.42 7.44
N PRO A 15 -4.87 -10.67 6.12
CA PRO A 15 -5.17 -12.01 5.61
C PRO A 15 -4.02 -13.01 5.86
N ALA A 16 -2.83 -12.53 6.24
CA ALA A 16 -1.70 -13.36 6.66
C ALA A 16 -1.69 -13.66 8.17
N GLY A 17 -2.62 -13.09 8.95
CA GLY A 17 -2.71 -13.31 10.39
C GLY A 17 -1.61 -12.63 11.19
N VAL A 18 -1.03 -11.56 10.64
CA VAL A 18 -0.09 -10.65 11.31
C VAL A 18 -0.82 -9.38 11.83
N GLU A 19 -0.06 -8.44 12.37
CA GLU A 19 -0.60 -7.19 12.92
C GLU A 19 -1.54 -6.46 11.94
N PRO A 20 -2.66 -5.90 12.42
CA PRO A 20 -3.62 -5.21 11.59
C PRO A 20 -3.06 -3.86 11.09
N ALA A 21 -3.49 -3.45 9.89
CA ALA A 21 -3.23 -2.11 9.40
C ALA A 21 -4.11 -1.10 10.15
N LEU A 22 -3.50 -0.02 10.62
CA LEU A 22 -4.16 1.05 11.38
C LEU A 22 -4.33 2.29 10.49
N PHE A 23 -5.53 2.88 10.55
CA PHE A 23 -5.89 4.10 9.84
C PHE A 23 -6.47 5.11 10.82
N THR A 24 -5.82 6.26 10.95
CA THR A 24 -6.31 7.36 11.79
C THR A 24 -7.47 8.09 11.09
N TRP A 25 -8.44 8.55 11.85
CA TRP A 25 -9.61 9.27 11.33
C TRP A 25 -9.92 10.53 12.16
N PRO A 26 -10.18 11.68 11.53
CA PRO A 26 -10.03 11.94 10.09
C PRO A 26 -8.54 12.01 9.71
N ASN A 27 -8.16 11.39 8.60
CA ASN A 27 -6.82 11.56 8.05
C ASN A 27 -6.87 12.76 7.08
N THR A 28 -6.26 13.86 7.50
CA THR A 28 -6.16 15.09 6.72
C THR A 28 -4.89 15.01 5.90
N ASP A 29 -5.02 15.06 4.58
CA ASP A 29 -3.87 15.23 3.71
C ASP A 29 -3.17 16.56 4.03
N GLN A 30 -1.86 16.52 4.24
CA GLN A 30 -1.07 17.73 4.47
C GLN A 30 -0.95 18.58 3.19
N GLN A 31 -1.36 18.05 2.03
CA GLN A 31 -1.45 18.80 0.77
C GLN A 31 -2.75 19.60 0.60
N SER A 32 -3.68 19.55 1.56
CA SER A 32 -4.91 20.34 1.49
C SER A 32 -4.63 21.83 1.63
N THR A 33 -4.76 22.56 0.52
CA THR A 33 -4.84 24.02 0.53
C THR A 33 -5.98 24.46 1.46
N LYS A 34 -5.75 25.55 2.20
CA LYS A 34 -6.50 26.07 3.37
C LYS A 34 -8.05 26.11 3.34
N ASN A 35 -8.73 25.74 2.25
CA ASN A 35 -10.18 25.86 2.12
C ASN A 35 -10.94 24.54 1.85
N ASP A 36 -10.28 23.42 1.54
CA ASP A 36 -10.95 22.13 1.33
C ASP A 36 -10.25 21.02 2.12
N THR A 37 -10.77 20.69 3.31
CA THR A 37 -10.39 19.47 4.03
C THR A 37 -10.88 18.26 3.23
N VAL A 38 -10.00 17.70 2.39
CA VAL A 38 -10.22 16.40 1.77
C VAL A 38 -10.02 15.34 2.85
N PHE A 39 -11.06 14.59 3.18
CA PHE A 39 -10.95 13.39 4.01
C PHE A 39 -10.24 12.31 3.18
N VAL A 40 -8.98 12.03 3.50
CA VAL A 40 -8.20 11.01 2.80
C VAL A 40 -8.18 9.75 3.65
N GLY A 41 -8.35 8.57 3.05
CA GLY A 41 -8.18 7.28 3.74
C GLY A 41 -9.37 6.33 3.62
N GLY A 42 -10.59 6.82 3.38
CA GLY A 42 -11.73 5.94 3.07
C GLY A 42 -11.53 5.20 1.75
N ASP A 43 -11.01 5.90 0.74
CA ASP A 43 -10.61 5.36 -0.56
C ASP A 43 -9.49 4.31 -0.42
N GLU A 44 -8.48 4.59 0.40
CA GLU A 44 -7.36 3.69 0.67
C GLU A 44 -7.84 2.40 1.32
N ILE A 45 -8.74 2.49 2.31
CA ILE A 45 -9.36 1.33 2.97
C ILE A 45 -10.15 0.50 1.95
N VAL A 46 -11.04 1.12 1.18
CA VAL A 46 -11.84 0.40 0.17
C VAL A 46 -10.94 -0.27 -0.88
N LYS A 47 -9.88 0.40 -1.32
CA LYS A 47 -8.93 -0.15 -2.28
C LYS A 47 -8.12 -1.30 -1.70
N THR A 48 -7.68 -1.20 -0.45
CA THR A 48 -6.99 -2.28 0.28
C THR A 48 -7.88 -3.51 0.37
N ILE A 49 -9.13 -3.34 0.82
CA ILE A 49 -10.10 -4.44 0.92
C ILE A 49 -10.34 -5.09 -0.45
N ARG A 50 -10.51 -4.28 -1.50
CA ARG A 50 -10.71 -4.78 -2.87
C ARG A 50 -9.53 -5.64 -3.33
N LEU A 51 -8.30 -5.18 -3.11
CA LEU A 51 -7.11 -5.92 -3.52
C LEU A 51 -6.94 -7.23 -2.75
N VAL A 52 -7.28 -7.25 -1.45
CA VAL A 52 -7.31 -8.50 -0.68
C VAL A 52 -8.31 -9.48 -1.30
N PHE A 53 -9.49 -9.05 -1.74
CA PHE A 53 -10.42 -9.97 -2.42
C PHE A 53 -10.03 -10.34 -3.85
N GLU A 54 -9.13 -9.59 -4.49
CA GLU A 54 -8.55 -10.02 -5.75
C GLU A 54 -7.54 -11.16 -5.55
N ASP A 55 -6.78 -11.13 -4.45
CA ASP A 55 -5.84 -12.20 -4.08
C ASP A 55 -6.54 -13.40 -3.39
N TYR A 56 -7.66 -13.16 -2.71
CA TYR A 56 -8.50 -14.18 -2.06
C TYR A 56 -9.96 -14.12 -2.57
N PRO A 57 -10.23 -14.51 -3.83
CA PRO A 57 -11.57 -14.39 -4.43
C PRO A 57 -12.66 -15.14 -3.67
N GLU A 58 -12.32 -16.24 -3.00
CA GLU A 58 -13.24 -17.07 -2.21
C GLU A 58 -13.77 -16.37 -0.95
N LEU A 59 -13.08 -15.32 -0.49
CA LEU A 59 -13.49 -14.54 0.68
C LEU A 59 -14.46 -13.41 0.34
N TYR A 60 -14.63 -13.10 -0.95
CA TYR A 60 -15.48 -12.00 -1.38
C TYR A 60 -16.94 -12.22 -0.96
N GLN A 61 -17.55 -11.21 -0.33
CA GLN A 61 -18.97 -11.21 0.00
C GLN A 61 -19.67 -9.99 -0.59
N GLN A 62 -20.76 -10.22 -1.33
CA GLN A 62 -21.52 -9.14 -1.99
C GLN A 62 -22.10 -8.11 -1.01
N ASN A 63 -22.39 -8.52 0.24
CA ASN A 63 -22.96 -7.66 1.28
C ASN A 63 -22.00 -6.60 1.86
N LEU A 64 -20.73 -6.60 1.44
CA LEU A 64 -19.74 -5.58 1.84
C LEU A 64 -19.96 -4.24 1.14
N ASN A 65 -20.71 -4.20 0.03
CA ASN A 65 -21.15 -2.96 -0.62
C ASN A 65 -20.02 -1.95 -0.90
N LEU A 66 -18.84 -2.44 -1.34
CA LEU A 66 -17.65 -1.61 -1.55
C LEU A 66 -17.85 -0.43 -2.52
N SER A 67 -18.79 -0.53 -3.45
CA SER A 67 -19.11 0.52 -4.43
C SER A 67 -20.09 1.58 -3.92
N THR A 68 -20.86 1.28 -2.87
CA THR A 68 -21.88 2.19 -2.32
C THR A 68 -21.54 2.70 -0.92
N CYS A 69 -20.38 2.32 -0.38
CA CYS A 69 -19.88 2.81 0.90
C CYS A 69 -19.56 4.31 0.81
N ASP A 70 -20.09 5.08 1.75
CA ASP A 70 -19.70 6.48 1.91
C ASP A 70 -18.29 6.55 2.53
N ILE A 71 -17.30 6.83 1.69
CA ILE A 71 -15.88 6.93 2.06
C ILE A 71 -15.57 8.14 2.95
N HIS A 72 -16.52 9.06 3.14
CA HIS A 72 -16.37 10.24 3.99
C HIS A 72 -17.05 10.08 5.35
N SER A 73 -17.75 8.95 5.59
CA SER A 73 -18.46 8.66 6.85
C SER A 73 -17.69 7.67 7.70
N TYR A 74 -17.21 8.12 8.87
CA TYR A 74 -16.57 7.23 9.85
C TYR A 74 -17.43 6.02 10.19
N THR A 75 -18.74 6.21 10.39
CA THR A 75 -19.64 5.13 10.78
C THR A 75 -19.75 4.07 9.68
N ASN A 76 -19.83 4.48 8.41
CA ASN A 76 -19.87 3.56 7.27
C ASN A 76 -18.54 2.83 7.11
N MET A 77 -17.43 3.56 7.19
CA MET A 77 -16.09 2.98 7.10
C MET A 77 -15.80 2.00 8.24
N LYS A 78 -16.24 2.31 9.46
CA LYS A 78 -16.13 1.39 10.60
C LYS A 78 -16.93 0.12 10.38
N GLU A 79 -18.18 0.25 9.93
CA GLU A 79 -19.02 -0.92 9.65
C GLU A 79 -18.40 -1.81 8.56
N LEU A 80 -17.86 -1.19 7.51
CA LEU A 80 -17.13 -1.90 6.46
C LEU A 80 -15.91 -2.64 7.02
N CYS A 81 -15.06 -1.97 7.81
CA CYS A 81 -13.90 -2.59 8.46
C CYS A 81 -14.31 -3.76 9.36
N ASP A 82 -15.35 -3.58 10.18
CA ASP A 82 -15.83 -4.64 11.09
C ASP A 82 -16.34 -5.86 10.33
N LYS A 83 -17.04 -5.67 9.19
CA LYS A 83 -17.49 -6.78 8.32
C LYS A 83 -16.30 -7.49 7.67
N PHE A 84 -15.36 -6.74 7.11
CA PHE A 84 -14.14 -7.28 6.53
C PHE A 84 -13.33 -8.09 7.55
N ASN A 85 -13.10 -7.53 8.74
CA ASN A 85 -12.32 -8.18 9.80
C ASN A 85 -12.93 -9.52 10.24
N LYS A 86 -14.27 -9.62 10.33
CA LYS A 86 -14.95 -10.89 10.63
C LYS A 86 -14.69 -11.97 9.57
N ILE A 87 -14.62 -11.58 8.30
CA ILE A 87 -14.33 -12.49 7.18
C ILE A 87 -12.88 -12.98 7.30
N ILE A 88 -11.93 -12.06 7.52
CA ILE A 88 -10.52 -12.39 7.69
C ILE A 88 -10.29 -13.27 8.92
N ASP A 89 -10.90 -12.96 10.06
CA ASP A 89 -10.80 -13.78 11.27
C ASP A 89 -11.28 -15.22 11.04
N THR A 90 -12.36 -15.37 10.28
CA THR A 90 -12.87 -16.69 9.89
C THR A 90 -11.89 -17.41 8.96
N HIS A 91 -11.33 -16.71 7.97
CA HIS A 91 -10.31 -17.25 7.07
C HIS A 91 -9.09 -17.75 7.83
N ILE A 92 -8.54 -16.92 8.74
CA ILE A 92 -7.38 -17.29 9.57
C ILE A 92 -7.71 -18.49 10.45
N LYS A 93 -8.86 -18.50 11.12
CA LYS A 93 -9.27 -19.60 11.99
C LYS A 93 -9.38 -20.93 11.26
N LEU A 94 -9.84 -20.93 10.01
CA LEU A 94 -10.06 -22.14 9.22
C LEU A 94 -8.78 -22.63 8.52
N ASN A 95 -7.93 -21.71 8.06
CA ASN A 95 -6.84 -22.06 7.13
C ASN A 95 -5.44 -22.00 7.76
N ARG A 96 -5.26 -21.34 8.92
CA ARG A 96 -3.94 -21.22 9.54
C ARG A 96 -3.35 -22.60 9.85
N GLY A 97 -2.10 -22.80 9.44
CA GLY A 97 -1.38 -24.07 9.63
C GLY A 97 -1.62 -25.10 8.54
N THR A 98 -2.48 -24.81 7.55
CA THR A 98 -2.58 -25.64 6.34
C THR A 98 -1.43 -25.37 5.39
N GLU A 99 -1.09 -26.36 4.57
CA GLU A 99 -0.09 -26.21 3.50
C GLU A 99 -0.54 -25.17 2.47
N ALA A 100 -1.82 -25.17 2.09
CA ALA A 100 -2.39 -24.21 1.16
C ALA A 100 -2.24 -22.75 1.65
N PHE A 101 -2.48 -22.51 2.94
CA PHE A 101 -2.27 -21.19 3.54
C PHE A 101 -0.80 -20.78 3.50
N SER A 102 0.11 -21.68 3.88
CA SER A 102 1.55 -21.40 3.88
C SER A 102 2.09 -21.13 2.48
N ALA A 103 1.68 -21.93 1.50
CA ALA A 103 2.05 -21.75 0.09
C ALA A 103 1.55 -20.42 -0.48
N HIS A 104 0.37 -19.95 -0.04
CA HIS A 104 -0.13 -18.64 -0.45
C HIS A 104 0.71 -17.49 0.14
N LEU A 105 1.18 -17.60 1.38
CA LEU A 105 2.04 -16.58 2.01
C LEU A 105 3.40 -16.42 1.32
N GLU A 106 3.88 -17.45 0.63
CA GLU A 106 5.14 -17.42 -0.12
C GLU A 106 4.98 -16.82 -1.53
N GLN A 107 3.75 -16.52 -1.96
CA GLN A 107 3.52 -15.91 -3.26
C GLN A 107 3.91 -14.44 -3.26
N ARG A 108 4.50 -13.98 -4.37
CA ARG A 108 4.74 -12.56 -4.60
C ARG A 108 3.41 -11.84 -4.81
N ALA A 109 3.33 -10.62 -4.29
CA ALA A 109 2.21 -9.73 -4.57
C ALA A 109 2.04 -9.51 -6.08
N THR A 110 0.80 -9.39 -6.53
CA THR A 110 0.52 -8.93 -7.89
C THR A 110 1.07 -7.51 -8.09
N ALA A 111 1.44 -7.13 -9.33
CA ALA A 111 1.94 -5.78 -9.61
C ALA A 111 0.96 -4.68 -9.14
N LYS A 112 -0.34 -4.95 -9.22
CA LYS A 112 -1.39 -4.03 -8.74
C LYS A 112 -1.38 -3.89 -7.23
N LEU A 113 -1.31 -4.99 -6.48
CA LEU A 113 -1.19 -4.94 -5.02
C LEU A 113 0.12 -4.27 -4.61
N PHE A 114 1.24 -4.62 -5.27
CA PHE A 114 2.54 -4.03 -4.98
C PHE A 114 2.52 -2.50 -5.14
N ARG A 115 1.98 -1.98 -6.26
CA ARG A 115 1.85 -0.53 -6.48
C ARG A 115 1.01 0.16 -5.39
N HIS A 116 -0.03 -0.51 -4.90
CA HIS A 116 -0.83 -0.02 -3.78
C HIS A 116 -0.03 0.03 -2.48
N ILE A 117 0.68 -1.06 -2.14
CA ILE A 117 1.56 -1.12 -0.96
C ILE A 117 2.63 -0.03 -1.03
N LEU A 118 3.26 0.16 -2.19
CA LEU A 118 4.30 1.18 -2.37
C LEU A 118 3.76 2.60 -2.13
N ALA A 119 2.57 2.91 -2.66
CA ALA A 119 1.89 4.18 -2.39
C ALA A 119 1.58 4.37 -0.90
N GLN A 120 1.13 3.31 -0.21
CA GLN A 120 0.86 3.33 1.23
C GLN A 120 2.13 3.57 2.06
N VAL A 121 3.24 2.93 1.69
CA VAL A 121 4.56 3.12 2.32
C VAL A 121 5.05 4.53 2.10
N TYR A 122 5.00 5.04 0.86
CA TYR A 122 5.43 6.40 0.54
C TYR A 122 4.66 7.45 1.34
N SER A 123 3.33 7.36 1.34
CA SER A 123 2.47 8.30 2.07
C SER A 123 2.73 8.31 3.57
N ARG A 124 3.14 7.17 4.16
CA ARG A 124 3.43 7.07 5.60
C ARG A 124 4.86 7.46 5.96
N ALA A 125 5.81 7.23 5.05
CA ALA A 125 7.24 7.49 5.29
C ALA A 125 7.65 8.92 4.92
N VAL A 126 7.08 9.49 3.86
CA VAL A 126 7.41 10.83 3.35
C VAL A 126 6.39 11.83 3.88
N THR A 127 6.73 12.48 4.99
CA THR A 127 5.86 13.46 5.65
C THR A 127 5.92 14.86 5.04
N ASP A 128 7.02 15.20 4.35
CA ASP A 128 7.23 16.50 3.72
C ASP A 128 7.83 16.31 2.31
N PRO A 129 6.97 16.09 1.29
CA PRO A 129 7.42 15.84 -0.08
C PRO A 129 8.20 17.00 -0.69
N ASP A 130 7.95 18.24 -0.25
CA ASP A 130 8.60 19.42 -0.80
C ASP A 130 10.09 19.48 -0.43
N LYS A 131 10.49 18.87 0.69
CA LYS A 131 11.92 18.69 1.02
C LYS A 131 12.66 17.76 0.08
N LEU A 132 11.97 16.87 -0.63
CA LEU A 132 12.57 16.02 -1.66
C LEU A 132 12.80 16.78 -2.98
N ARG A 133 12.19 17.97 -3.16
CA ARG A 133 12.28 18.78 -4.39
C ARG A 133 13.47 19.75 -4.43
N VAL A 134 14.32 19.77 -3.41
CA VAL A 134 15.43 20.74 -3.31
C VAL A 134 16.65 20.25 -4.11
N TYR A 135 16.53 20.25 -5.45
CA TYR A 135 17.67 20.15 -6.37
C TYR A 135 17.51 21.14 -7.53
N GLU A 136 18.64 21.64 -8.05
CA GLU A 136 18.70 22.81 -8.95
C GLU A 136 17.79 22.73 -10.19
N PRO A 137 17.16 23.85 -10.59
CA PRO A 137 16.13 23.87 -11.61
C PRO A 137 16.71 24.03 -13.02
N PHE A 138 17.20 22.96 -13.67
CA PHE A 138 17.32 22.89 -15.15
C PHE A 138 17.24 21.46 -15.71
N SER A 139 16.25 20.68 -15.29
CA SER A 139 15.79 19.49 -16.02
C SER A 139 14.32 19.23 -15.66
N PRO A 140 13.45 18.74 -16.58
CA PRO A 140 12.03 18.44 -16.31
C PRO A 140 11.80 17.28 -15.33
N SER A 141 12.81 16.90 -14.58
CA SER A 141 12.83 15.82 -13.61
C SER A 141 12.30 16.31 -12.26
N VAL A 142 10.98 16.24 -12.12
CA VAL A 142 10.33 15.98 -10.83
C VAL A 142 11.07 14.80 -10.19
N TYR A 143 11.47 14.92 -8.92
CA TYR A 143 12.19 13.89 -8.16
C TYR A 143 11.84 12.47 -8.60
N GLY A 144 12.76 11.84 -9.35
CA GLY A 144 13.05 10.40 -9.38
C GLY A 144 11.92 9.38 -9.51
N GLU A 145 10.68 9.76 -9.85
CA GLU A 145 9.62 8.81 -10.15
C GLU A 145 9.87 8.24 -11.55
N THR A 146 10.84 7.32 -11.64
CA THR A 146 10.79 6.32 -12.70
C THR A 146 9.39 5.71 -12.61
N SER A 147 8.56 5.98 -13.63
CA SER A 147 7.18 5.46 -13.67
C SER A 147 7.20 3.98 -13.33
N PRO A 148 6.30 3.47 -12.46
CA PRO A 148 6.21 2.04 -12.20
C PRO A 148 6.16 1.22 -13.49
N ASP A 149 5.53 1.73 -14.55
CA ASP A 149 5.47 1.09 -15.86
C ASP A 149 6.82 1.05 -16.59
N LEU A 150 7.68 2.05 -16.37
CA LEU A 150 9.05 2.08 -16.89
C LEU A 150 9.93 1.07 -16.15
N ILE A 151 9.80 0.97 -14.82
CA ILE A 151 10.51 -0.06 -14.03
C ILE A 151 10.07 -1.47 -14.48
N ASP A 152 8.76 -1.69 -14.65
CA ASP A 152 8.22 -2.96 -15.14
C ASP A 152 8.75 -3.30 -16.53
N SER A 153 8.84 -2.30 -17.42
CA SER A 153 9.38 -2.48 -18.77
C SER A 153 10.87 -2.82 -18.74
N MET A 154 11.62 -2.15 -17.87
CA MET A 154 13.04 -2.40 -17.65
C MET A 154 13.27 -3.82 -17.11
N LEU A 155 12.52 -4.24 -16.09
CA LEU A 155 12.64 -5.57 -15.49
C LEU A 155 12.37 -6.69 -16.50
N LYS A 156 11.39 -6.50 -17.40
CA LYS A 156 11.10 -7.44 -18.49
C LYS A 156 12.26 -7.58 -19.48
N VAL A 157 12.98 -6.49 -19.76
CA VAL A 157 14.11 -6.49 -20.69
C VAL A 157 15.36 -7.11 -20.05
N ILE A 158 15.64 -6.77 -18.79
CA ILE A 158 16.83 -7.24 -18.07
C ILE A 158 16.70 -8.72 -17.68
N ASN A 159 15.48 -9.19 -17.39
CA ASN A 159 15.17 -10.57 -17.01
C ASN A 159 16.13 -11.12 -15.94
N LEU A 160 16.11 -10.49 -14.76
CA LEU A 160 16.96 -10.86 -13.63
C LEU A 160 16.68 -12.30 -13.17
N THR A 161 17.74 -12.99 -12.75
CA THR A 161 17.70 -14.34 -12.17
C THR A 161 18.24 -14.37 -10.73
N GLU A 162 17.93 -15.46 -10.02
CA GLU A 162 18.25 -15.67 -8.60
C GLU A 162 19.75 -15.66 -8.23
N ASP A 163 20.64 -15.70 -9.23
CA ASP A 163 22.10 -15.58 -9.04
C ASP A 163 22.60 -14.14 -9.11
N GLN A 164 21.75 -13.20 -9.56
CA GLN A 164 22.15 -11.83 -9.85
C GLN A 164 21.87 -10.89 -8.69
N THR A 165 22.65 -9.82 -8.62
CA THR A 165 22.49 -8.72 -7.66
C THR A 165 22.13 -7.44 -8.41
N PHE A 166 21.09 -6.76 -7.95
CA PHE A 166 20.70 -5.44 -8.45
C PHE A 166 21.21 -4.34 -7.51
N ILE A 167 21.72 -3.25 -8.07
CA ILE A 167 22.21 -2.09 -7.30
C ILE A 167 21.68 -0.81 -7.95
N ASP A 168 20.98 0.00 -7.17
CA ASP A 168 20.52 1.35 -7.52
C ASP A 168 21.46 2.40 -6.91
N LEU A 169 22.14 3.17 -7.76
CA LEU A 169 23.09 4.22 -7.36
C LEU A 169 22.39 5.57 -7.49
N GLY A 170 22.18 6.25 -6.36
CA GLY A 170 21.29 7.42 -6.28
C GLY A 170 19.83 7.00 -6.09
N SER A 171 19.59 6.07 -5.16
CA SER A 171 18.28 5.41 -5.01
C SER A 171 17.18 6.28 -4.41
N GLY A 172 17.52 7.48 -3.91
CA GLY A 172 16.59 8.38 -3.23
C GLY A 172 15.86 7.69 -2.07
N VAL A 173 14.53 7.73 -2.08
CA VAL A 173 13.67 7.06 -1.09
C VAL A 173 13.55 5.55 -1.31
N GLY A 174 14.21 4.99 -2.33
CA GLY A 174 14.29 3.54 -2.55
C GLY A 174 13.12 2.92 -3.33
N ASN A 175 12.32 3.71 -4.05
CA ASN A 175 11.15 3.19 -4.79
C ASN A 175 11.54 2.10 -5.81
N VAL A 176 12.64 2.29 -6.56
CA VAL A 176 13.12 1.31 -7.54
C VAL A 176 13.59 0.03 -6.83
N VAL A 177 14.37 0.18 -5.75
CA VAL A 177 14.85 -0.94 -4.93
C VAL A 177 13.70 -1.80 -4.42
N LEU A 178 12.67 -1.19 -3.83
CA LEU A 178 11.49 -1.89 -3.34
C LEU A 178 10.74 -2.62 -4.47
N HIS A 179 10.65 -1.99 -5.64
CA HIS A 179 10.00 -2.57 -6.82
C HIS A 179 10.74 -3.80 -7.35
N VAL A 180 12.05 -3.69 -7.51
CA VAL A 180 12.89 -4.81 -7.96
C VAL A 180 12.85 -5.95 -6.95
N ALA A 181 12.96 -5.67 -5.66
CA ALA A 181 12.90 -6.70 -4.62
C ALA A 181 11.55 -7.45 -4.61
N ALA A 182 10.45 -6.72 -4.85
CA ALA A 182 9.12 -7.31 -4.84
C ALA A 182 8.81 -8.13 -6.09
N LEU A 183 9.22 -7.67 -7.29
CA LEU A 183 8.76 -8.26 -8.56
C LEU A 183 9.83 -9.01 -9.36
N ALA A 184 11.12 -8.80 -9.10
CA ALA A 184 12.19 -9.49 -9.80
C ALA A 184 12.70 -10.71 -9.03
N ASN A 185 13.16 -11.72 -9.78
CA ASN A 185 13.89 -12.85 -9.21
C ASN A 185 15.37 -12.48 -9.18
N CYS A 186 15.85 -12.00 -8.05
CA CYS A 186 17.26 -11.68 -7.85
C CYS A 186 17.68 -12.05 -6.44
N LYS A 187 18.97 -12.32 -6.26
CA LYS A 187 19.52 -12.75 -4.97
C LYS A 187 19.49 -11.62 -3.95
N HIS A 188 19.94 -10.45 -4.40
CA HIS A 188 20.15 -9.28 -3.56
C HIS A 188 19.77 -8.02 -4.34
N VAL A 189 19.20 -7.05 -3.62
CA VAL A 189 18.85 -5.73 -4.14
C VAL A 189 19.38 -4.69 -3.17
N TYR A 190 20.17 -3.75 -3.67
CA TYR A 190 20.75 -2.67 -2.87
C TYR A 190 20.37 -1.31 -3.44
N GLY A 191 20.19 -0.33 -2.56
CA GLY A 191 20.09 1.09 -2.89
C GLY A 191 21.13 1.86 -2.10
N ILE A 192 21.78 2.80 -2.76
CA ILE A 192 22.77 3.70 -2.15
C ILE A 192 22.34 5.13 -2.49
N GLU A 193 22.10 5.94 -1.46
CA GLU A 193 21.79 7.36 -1.57
C GLU A 193 22.78 8.16 -0.70
N TYR A 194 23.13 9.38 -1.14
CA TYR A 194 24.13 10.22 -0.49
C TYR A 194 23.51 11.28 0.43
#